data_AF-A0A1N6W171-F1
#
_entry.id   AF-A0A1N6W171-F1
#
_cell.length_a   1.000
_cell.length_b   1.000
_cell.length_c   1.000
_cell.angle_alpha   90.00
_cell.angle_beta   90.00
_cell.angle_gamma   90.00
#
_symmetry.space_group_name_H-M   'P 1'
#
loop_
_entity.id
_entity.type
_entity.pdbx_description
1 polymer ?
#
loop_
_entity_poly.entity_id
_entity_poly.type
_entity_poly.pdbx_seq_one_letter_code
_entity_poly.pdbx_strand_id
1 'polypeptide(L)'
;MPDFIYKGKIYYNPVQLVIEQVGGTWKAPILWRLKTKVLRYSELKKDIPHISDKMLTTQLRELEEDGYILRKVFAQVPPRTEYSLTEKGVEIVAIIEVVRNFGLKLIQEQQKE
;
A
#
# COMPACT_ATOMS: atom_id res chain seq x y z
N MET A 1 -11.98 24.88 -2.26
CA MET A 1 -10.88 24.69 -1.30
C MET A 1 -9.65 25.38 -1.88
N PRO A 2 -8.89 26.14 -1.08
CA PRO A 2 -7.59 26.63 -1.51
C PRO A 2 -6.61 25.46 -1.68
N ASP A 3 -5.57 25.69 -2.47
CA ASP A 3 -4.40 24.81 -2.53
C ASP A 3 -3.64 24.83 -1.20
N PHE A 4 -2.87 23.78 -0.95
CA PHE A 4 -2.07 23.64 0.27
C PHE A 4 -0.77 22.89 0.01
N ILE A 5 0.23 23.10 0.86
CA ILE A 5 1.55 22.47 0.73
C ILE A 5 1.65 21.29 1.69
N TYR A 6 2.09 20.13 1.20
CA TYR A 6 2.41 18.95 2.00
C TYR A 6 3.70 18.31 1.50
N LYS A 7 4.64 18.01 2.40
CA LYS A 7 5.99 17.51 2.07
C LYS A 7 6.68 18.29 0.93
N GLY A 8 6.49 19.61 0.88
CA GLY A 8 7.11 20.49 -0.13
C GLY A 8 6.45 20.47 -1.51
N LYS A 9 5.30 19.80 -1.69
CA LYS A 9 4.50 19.82 -2.94
C LYS A 9 3.17 20.55 -2.73
N ILE A 10 2.68 21.22 -3.78
CA ILE A 10 1.36 21.88 -3.80
C ILE A 10 0.30 20.86 -4.21
N TYR A 11 -0.79 20.81 -3.43
CA TYR A 11 -1.96 19.99 -3.68
C TYR A 11 -3.19 20.87 -3.85
N TYR A 12 -4.03 20.52 -4.81
CA TYR A 12 -5.27 21.25 -5.12
C TYR A 12 -6.49 20.65 -4.43
N ASN A 13 -6.36 19.42 -3.90
CA ASN A 13 -7.43 18.70 -3.23
C ASN A 13 -6.85 17.61 -2.29
N PRO A 14 -7.38 17.43 -1.05
CA PRO A 14 -6.95 16.35 -0.16
C PRO A 14 -7.06 14.94 -0.77
N VAL A 15 -8.02 14.72 -1.66
CA VAL A 15 -8.15 13.45 -2.40
C VAL A 15 -6.91 13.19 -3.25
N GLN A 16 -6.37 14.21 -3.91
CA GLN A 16 -5.13 14.11 -4.69
C GLN A 16 -3.96 13.67 -3.80
N LEU A 17 -3.84 14.25 -2.60
CA LEU A 17 -2.82 13.86 -1.63
C LEU A 17 -2.93 12.37 -1.26
N VAL A 18 -4.13 11.90 -0.93
CA VAL A 18 -4.36 10.51 -0.55
C VAL A 18 -4.05 9.56 -1.72
N ILE A 19 -4.51 9.90 -2.92
CA ILE A 19 -4.23 9.11 -4.13
C ILE A 19 -2.72 9.04 -4.41
N GLU A 20 -1.95 10.11 -4.19
CA GLU A 20 -0.49 10.05 -4.36
C GLU A 20 0.17 9.14 -3.30
N GLN A 21 -0.33 9.15 -2.06
CA GLN A 21 0.26 8.37 -0.97
C GLN A 21 0.05 6.86 -1.13
N VAL A 22 -1.10 6.41 -1.64
CA VAL A 22 -1.39 4.97 -1.84
C VAL A 22 -1.49 4.50 -3.28
N GLY A 23 -1.39 5.44 -4.22
CA GLY A 23 -1.38 5.16 -5.64
C GLY A 23 -0.07 4.52 -6.11
N GLY A 24 0.11 4.53 -7.42
CA GLY A 24 1.17 3.78 -8.08
C GLY A 24 0.86 2.28 -8.18
N THR A 25 1.79 1.53 -8.73
CA THR A 25 1.54 0.13 -9.11
C THR A 25 1.56 -0.84 -7.92
N TRP A 26 2.31 -0.53 -6.86
CA TRP A 26 2.69 -1.53 -5.86
C TRP A 26 2.23 -1.24 -4.43
N LYS A 27 2.01 0.03 -4.04
CA LYS A 27 1.61 0.39 -2.66
C LYS A 27 0.27 -0.23 -2.27
N ALA A 28 -0.77 -0.01 -3.06
CA ALA A 28 -2.10 -0.56 -2.78
C ALA A 28 -2.12 -2.10 -2.72
N PRO A 29 -1.49 -2.85 -3.66
CA PRO A 29 -1.36 -4.30 -3.52
C PRO A 29 -0.65 -4.76 -2.24
N ILE A 30 0.44 -4.11 -1.85
CA ILE A 30 1.17 -4.45 -0.61
C ILE A 30 0.28 -4.26 0.61
N LEU A 31 -0.34 -3.07 0.74
CA LEU A 31 -1.24 -2.75 1.85
C LEU A 31 -2.43 -3.71 1.91
N TRP A 32 -2.99 -4.07 0.76
CA TRP A 32 -4.10 -5.01 0.67
C TRP A 32 -3.73 -6.41 1.18
N ARG A 33 -2.52 -6.91 0.90
CA ARG A 33 -2.06 -8.21 1.41
C ARG A 33 -1.84 -8.21 2.91
N LEU A 34 -1.38 -7.08 3.46
CA LEU A 34 -1.16 -6.90 4.90
C LEU A 34 -2.46 -6.69 5.69
N LYS A 35 -3.60 -6.44 5.04
CA LYS A 35 -4.93 -6.26 5.68
C LYS A 35 -5.29 -7.38 6.66
N THR A 36 -4.94 -8.62 6.33
CA THR A 36 -5.48 -9.80 7.03
C THR A 36 -4.47 -10.53 7.91
N LYS A 37 -3.17 -10.33 7.66
CA LYS A 37 -2.11 -11.06 8.35
C LYS A 37 -0.79 -10.31 8.28
N VAL A 38 0.05 -10.58 9.26
CA VAL A 38 1.48 -10.26 9.21
C VAL A 38 2.15 -11.13 8.14
N LEU A 39 3.00 -10.52 7.31
CA LEU A 39 3.69 -11.23 6.23
C LEU A 39 5.19 -11.00 6.27
N ARG A 40 5.95 -12.02 5.89
CA ARG A 40 7.38 -11.92 5.62
C ARG A 40 7.65 -11.36 4.23
N TYR A 41 8.85 -10.84 4.02
CA TYR A 41 9.28 -10.34 2.70
C TYR A 41 9.05 -11.36 1.56
N SER A 42 9.45 -12.62 1.78
CA SER A 42 9.29 -13.69 0.79
C SER A 42 7.83 -14.02 0.48
N GLU A 43 6.93 -13.85 1.46
CA GLU A 43 5.50 -14.10 1.28
C GLU A 43 4.84 -12.97 0.50
N LEU A 44 5.18 -11.71 0.81
CA LEU A 44 4.76 -10.55 0.01
C LEU A 44 5.22 -10.67 -1.44
N LYS A 45 6.49 -11.05 -1.65
CA LYS A 45 7.08 -11.27 -2.96
C LYS A 45 6.36 -12.36 -3.75
N LYS A 46 5.93 -13.42 -3.08
CA LYS A 46 5.17 -14.53 -3.69
C LYS A 46 3.73 -14.12 -4.02
N ASP A 47 3.08 -13.37 -3.15
CA ASP A 47 1.67 -12.95 -3.29
C ASP A 47 1.46 -11.80 -4.30
N ILE A 48 2.53 -11.13 -4.70
CA ILE A 48 2.55 -10.05 -5.68
C ILE A 48 3.47 -10.45 -6.84
N PRO A 49 2.99 -11.28 -7.79
CA PRO A 49 3.79 -11.68 -8.94
C PRO A 49 4.24 -10.44 -9.74
N HIS A 50 5.40 -10.53 -10.37
CA HIS A 50 6.03 -9.49 -11.21
C HIS A 50 6.66 -8.27 -10.51
N ILE A 51 6.49 -8.10 -9.20
CA ILE A 51 7.26 -7.07 -8.49
C ILE A 51 8.74 -7.47 -8.44
N SER A 52 9.68 -6.57 -8.74
CA SER A 52 11.12 -6.83 -8.58
C SER A 52 11.55 -6.65 -7.12
N ASP A 53 12.68 -7.24 -6.71
CA ASP A 53 13.17 -7.10 -5.33
C ASP A 53 13.53 -5.67 -4.96
N LYS A 54 14.15 -4.96 -5.92
CA LYS A 54 14.42 -3.53 -5.79
C LYS A 54 13.12 -2.75 -5.54
N MET A 55 12.08 -3.02 -6.33
CA MET A 55 10.82 -2.32 -6.21
C MET A 55 10.10 -2.66 -4.90
N LEU A 56 9.99 -3.94 -4.53
CA LEU A 56 9.36 -4.32 -3.27
C LEU A 56 10.06 -3.69 -2.06
N THR A 57 11.41 -3.68 -2.06
CA THR A 57 12.20 -3.05 -0.99
C THR A 57 11.94 -1.54 -0.91
N THR A 58 11.98 -0.83 -2.06
CA THR A 58 11.70 0.60 -2.11
C THR A 58 10.28 0.92 -1.60
N GLN A 59 9.28 0.16 -2.05
CA GLN A 59 7.88 0.42 -1.71
C GLN A 59 7.58 0.10 -0.25
N LEU A 60 8.17 -0.95 0.33
CA LEU A 60 8.06 -1.23 1.76
C LEU A 60 8.70 -0.13 2.60
N ARG A 61 9.88 0.37 2.19
CA ARG A 61 10.54 1.48 2.87
C ARG A 61 9.71 2.75 2.84
N GLU A 62 9.17 3.13 1.68
CA GLU A 62 8.30 4.30 1.56
C GLU A 62 7.04 4.17 2.43
N LEU A 63 6.41 3.00 2.43
CA LEU A 63 5.23 2.74 3.27
C LEU A 63 5.55 2.76 4.77
N GLU A 64 6.75 2.34 5.17
CA GLU A 64 7.24 2.42 6.54
C GLU A 64 7.50 3.88 6.94
N GLU A 65 8.20 4.64 6.10
CA GLU A 65 8.49 6.07 6.29
C GLU A 65 7.21 6.93 6.31
N ASP A 66 6.20 6.56 5.53
CA ASP A 66 4.87 7.20 5.54
C ASP A 66 3.99 6.75 6.73
N GLY A 67 4.45 5.78 7.52
CA GLY A 67 3.80 5.30 8.73
C GLY A 67 2.60 4.38 8.48
N TYR A 68 2.50 3.76 7.30
CA TYR A 68 1.42 2.83 6.96
C TYR A 68 1.72 1.39 7.37
N ILE A 69 2.99 1.01 7.42
CA ILE A 69 3.41 -0.34 7.82
C ILE A 69 4.45 -0.28 8.93
N LEU A 70 4.46 -1.32 9.76
CA LEU A 70 5.50 -1.57 10.75
C LEU A 70 6.35 -2.76 10.27
N ARG A 71 7.68 -2.54 10.24
CA ARG A 71 8.67 -3.59 9.98
C ARG A 71 9.28 -4.06 11.29
N LYS A 72 9.21 -5.37 11.55
CA LYS A 72 9.82 -6.01 12.72
C LYS A 72 10.91 -6.98 12.28
N VAL A 73 12.11 -6.81 12.83
CA VAL A 73 13.27 -7.69 12.58
C VAL A 73 13.41 -8.67 13.74
N PHE A 74 13.47 -9.96 13.41
CA PHE A 74 13.71 -11.02 14.39
C PHE A 74 15.12 -11.59 14.20
N ALA A 75 15.98 -11.36 15.20
CA ALA A 75 17.33 -11.91 15.27
C ALA A 75 17.29 -13.37 15.75
N GLN A 76 16.68 -14.24 14.94
CA GLN A 76 16.72 -15.69 15.09
C GLN A 76 17.53 -16.31 13.95
N VAL A 77 17.84 -17.61 14.01
CA VAL A 77 18.45 -18.33 12.89
C VAL A 77 17.37 -19.14 12.18
N PRO A 78 17.10 -18.91 10.88
CA PRO A 78 17.57 -17.80 10.03
C PRO A 78 16.85 -16.47 10.37
N PRO A 79 17.51 -15.31 10.16
CA PRO A 79 16.91 -14.01 10.46
C PRO A 79 15.69 -13.78 9.57
N ARG A 80 14.62 -13.22 10.14
CA ARG A 80 13.39 -12.93 9.41
C ARG A 80 12.88 -11.53 9.68
N THR A 81 12.23 -10.96 8.67
CA THR A 81 11.55 -9.68 8.74
C THR A 81 10.06 -9.89 8.52
N GLU A 82 9.26 -9.25 9.36
CA GLU A 82 7.81 -9.27 9.28
C GLU A 82 7.29 -7.85 9.06
N TYR A 83 6.22 -7.75 8.28
CA TYR A 83 5.52 -6.51 7.95
C TYR A 83 4.06 -6.63 8.38
N SER A 84 3.54 -5.56 8.96
CA SER A 84 2.17 -5.45 9.44
C SER A 84 1.64 -4.04 9.21
N LEU A 85 0.32 -3.86 9.17
CA LEU A 85 -0.26 -2.51 9.10
C LEU A 85 -0.14 -1.81 10.46
N THR A 86 0.07 -0.49 10.41
CA THR A 86 -0.17 0.40 11.56
C THR A 86 -1.65 0.76 11.65
N GLU A 87 -2.05 1.53 12.67
CA GLU A 87 -3.41 2.10 12.77
C GLU A 87 -3.77 2.92 11.51
N LYS A 88 -2.88 3.83 11.10
CA LYS A 88 -2.98 4.59 9.85
C LYS A 88 -3.05 3.68 8.61
N GLY A 89 -2.32 2.57 8.63
CA GLY A 89 -2.37 1.52 7.61
C GLY A 89 -3.74 0.86 7.49
N VAL A 90 -4.43 0.63 8.61
CA VAL A 90 -5.78 0.07 8.62
C VAL A 90 -6.80 1.07 8.05
N GLU A 91 -6.71 2.34 8.44
CA GLU A 91 -7.58 3.40 7.91
C GLU A 91 -7.48 3.52 6.39
N ILE A 92 -6.25 3.54 5.85
CA ILE A 92 -6.04 3.70 4.42
C ILE A 92 -6.50 2.48 3.62
N VAL A 93 -6.42 1.29 4.21
CA VAL A 93 -6.90 0.06 3.58
C VAL A 93 -8.42 0.06 3.41
N ALA A 94 -9.17 0.70 4.31
CA ALA A 94 -10.61 0.89 4.13
C ALA A 94 -10.92 1.75 2.88
N ILE A 95 -10.09 2.77 2.60
CA ILE A 95 -10.21 3.58 1.38
C ILE A 95 -9.86 2.75 0.14
N ILE A 96 -8.80 1.95 0.20
CA ILE A 96 -8.42 1.03 -0.88
C ILE A 96 -9.56 0.05 -1.19
N GLU A 97 -10.28 -0.42 -0.18
CA GLU A 97 -11.44 -1.29 -0.35
C GLU A 97 -12.57 -0.62 -1.14
N VAL A 98 -12.87 0.65 -0.84
CA VAL A 98 -13.88 1.43 -1.58
C VAL A 98 -13.46 1.58 -3.05
N VAL A 99 -12.21 1.97 -3.30
CA VAL A 99 -11.67 2.13 -4.67
C VAL A 99 -11.69 0.79 -5.41
N ARG A 100 -11.29 -0.31 -4.75
CA ARG A 100 -11.33 -1.66 -5.32
C ARG A 100 -12.74 -2.05 -5.72
N ASN A 101 -13.72 -1.83 -4.85
CA ASN A 101 -15.11 -2.18 -5.12
C ASN A 101 -15.69 -1.37 -6.29
N PHE A 102 -15.32 -0.11 -6.41
CA PHE A 102 -15.67 0.69 -7.59
C PHE A 102 -15.00 0.14 -8.86
N GLY A 103 -13.71 -0.19 -8.81
CA GLY A 103 -13.00 -0.82 -9.92
C GLY A 103 -13.63 -2.14 -10.38
N LEU A 104 -14.12 -2.96 -9.44
CA LEU A 104 -14.85 -4.19 -9.76
C LEU A 104 -16.15 -3.92 -10.51
N LYS A 105 -16.87 -2.83 -10.20
CA LYS A 105 -18.08 -2.44 -10.93
C LYS A 105 -17.75 -2.02 -12.37
N LEU A 106 -16.70 -1.23 -12.57
CA LEU A 106 -16.26 -0.81 -13.91
C LEU A 106 -15.89 -2.01 -14.79
N ILE A 107 -15.22 -3.01 -14.23
CA ILE A 107 -14.88 -4.26 -14.94
C ILE A 107 -16.16 -5.02 -15.34
N GLN A 108 -17.17 -5.05 -14.48
CA GLN A 108 -18.44 -5.71 -14.78
C GLN A 108 -19.25 -4.98 -15.85
N GLU A 109 -19.18 -3.65 -15.88
CA GLU A 109 -19.87 -2.83 -16.89
C GLU A 109 -19.27 -3.04 -18.28
N GLN A 110 -17.93 -3.11 -18.40
CA GLN A 110 -17.24 -3.38 -19.67
C GLN A 110 -17.52 -4.78 -20.24
N GLN A 111 -17.92 -5.75 -19.41
CA GLN A 111 -18.23 -7.12 -19.86
C GLN A 111 -19.68 -7.29 -20.32
N LYS A 112 -20.52 -6.25 -20.15
CA LYS A 112 -21.93 -6.25 -20.57
C LYS A 112 -22.15 -5.60 -21.94
N GLU A 113 -21.12 -4.94 -22.48
CA GLU A 113 -21.06 -4.43 -23.86
C GLU A 113 -20.37 -5.47 -24.76
#